data_AF-A0A091QZL6-F1
#
_entry.id   AF-A0A091QZL6-F1
#
_cell.length_a   1.000
_cell.length_b   1.000
_cell.length_c   1.000
_cell.angle_alpha   90.00
_cell.angle_beta   90.00
_cell.angle_gamma   90.00
#
_symmetry.space_group_name_H-M   'P 1'
#
loop_
_entity.id
_entity.type
_entity.pdbx_description
1 polymer ?
#
loop_
_entity_poly.entity_id
_entity_poly.type
_entity_poly.pdbx_seq_one_letter_code
_entity_poly.pdbx_strand_id
1 'polypeptide(L)' 'QNIETRLKICLPEDLGSALMDGVVLCHLVNHVRPRSVGSIHVPSPAVPKLSMAKCRRNV' A
#
# COMPACT_ATOMS: atom_id res chain seq x y z
N GLN A 1 -2.44 3.66 18.12
CA GLN A 1 -3.01 2.67 17.19
C GLN A 1 -2.12 2.60 15.96
N ASN A 2 -1.56 1.43 15.65
CA ASN A 2 -0.59 1.23 14.54
C ASN A 2 -1.30 0.89 13.22
N ILE A 3 -0.60 1.08 12.09
CA ILE A 3 -1.09 0.80 10.72
C ILE A 3 -1.49 -0.66 10.58
N GLU A 4 -0.67 -1.59 11.09
CA GLU A 4 -0.93 -3.03 11.09
C GLU A 4 -2.27 -3.40 11.71
N THR A 5 -2.60 -2.85 12.88
CA THR A 5 -3.87 -3.12 13.56
C THR A 5 -5.06 -2.54 12.79
N ARG A 6 -4.91 -1.35 12.20
CA ARG A 6 -6.00 -0.71 11.44
C ARG A 6 -6.30 -1.44 10.15
N LEU A 7 -5.27 -1.90 9.45
CA LEU A 7 -5.39 -2.58 8.16
C LEU A 7 -5.47 -4.11 8.28
N LYS A 8 -5.27 -4.66 9.48
CA LYS A 8 -5.18 -6.11 9.73
C LYS A 8 -4.12 -6.79 8.86
N ILE A 9 -2.94 -6.17 8.78
CA ILE A 9 -1.78 -6.68 8.04
C ILE A 9 -0.59 -6.82 8.98
N CYS A 10 0.38 -7.67 8.59
CA CYS A 10 1.71 -7.69 9.18
C CYS A 10 2.68 -7.01 8.23
N LEU A 11 3.33 -5.95 8.68
CA LEU A 11 4.38 -5.29 7.92
C LEU A 11 5.71 -6.02 8.18
N PRO A 12 6.58 -6.12 7.17
CA PRO A 12 7.92 -6.65 7.37
C PRO A 12 8.77 -5.66 8.17
N GLU A 13 9.88 -6.15 8.72
CA GLU A 13 10.82 -5.34 9.52
C GLU A 13 11.41 -4.16 8.71
N ASP A 14 11.67 -4.36 7.42
CA ASP A 14 12.04 -3.29 6.50
C ASP A 14 10.80 -2.48 6.06
N LEU A 15 10.42 -1.56 6.94
CA LEU A 15 9.28 -0.68 6.72
C LEU A 15 9.46 0.21 5.49
N GLY A 16 10.70 0.62 5.17
CA GLY A 16 10.99 1.48 4.01
C GLY A 16 10.56 0.80 2.71
N SER A 17 10.97 -0.46 2.54
CA SER A 17 10.57 -1.27 1.39
C SER A 17 9.07 -1.57 1.38
N ALA A 18 8.46 -1.83 2.54
CA ALA A 18 7.04 -2.15 2.65
C ALA A 18 6.10 -0.99 2.25
N LEU A 19 6.55 0.25 2.42
CA LEU A 19 5.77 1.45 2.11
C LEU A 19 6.10 2.03 0.73
N MET A 20 7.18 1.57 0.09
CA MET A 20 7.75 2.17 -1.12
C MET A 20 6.82 2.09 -2.34
N ASP A 21 5.96 1.08 -2.40
CA ASP A 21 5.01 0.89 -3.50
C ASP A 21 3.70 1.67 -3.33
N GLY A 22 3.52 2.33 -2.17
CA GLY A 22 2.36 3.15 -1.84
C GLY A 22 1.06 2.37 -1.53
N VAL A 23 1.05 1.04 -1.60
CA VAL A 23 -0.17 0.22 -1.44
C VAL A 23 -0.72 0.33 -0.02
N VAL A 24 0.13 0.15 0.98
CA VAL A 24 -0.24 0.26 2.40
C VAL A 24 -0.77 1.66 2.72
N LEU A 25 -0.15 2.69 2.13
CA LEU A 25 -0.55 4.09 2.32
C LEU A 25 -1.93 4.35 1.69
N CYS A 26 -2.16 3.89 0.46
CA CYS A 26 -3.47 3.96 -0.19
C CYS A 26 -4.56 3.30 0.65
N HIS A 27 -4.31 2.11 1.17
CA HIS A 27 -5.27 1.40 2.01
C HIS A 27 -5.54 2.13 3.33
N LEU A 28 -4.51 2.71 3.94
CA LEU A 28 -4.68 3.54 5.15
C LEU A 28 -5.57 4.74 4.87
N VAL A 29 -5.33 5.46 3.78
CA VAL A 29 -6.13 6.63 3.37
C VAL A 29 -7.58 6.22 3.13
N ASN A 30 -7.82 5.11 2.44
CA ASN A 30 -9.16 4.58 2.21
C ASN A 30 -9.85 4.08 3.49
N HIS A 31 -9.09 3.62 4.47
CA HIS A 31 -9.62 3.24 5.78
C HIS A 31 -10.06 4.47 6.59
N VAL A 32 -9.33 5.59 6.51
CA VAL A 32 -9.70 6.85 7.16
C VAL A 32 -10.92 7.50 6.49
N ARG A 33 -10.93 7.54 5.15
CA ARG A 33 -12.06 8.05 4.37
C ARG A 33 -12.33 7.10 3.19
N PRO A 34 -13.47 6.36 3.22
CA PRO A 34 -13.80 5.42 2.17
C PRO A 34 -13.76 6.03 0.77
N ARG A 35 -13.11 5.34 -0.17
CA ARG A 35 -13.01 5.69 -1.61
C ARG A 35 -12.20 6.96 -1.93
N SER A 36 -11.33 7.41 -1.02
CA SER A 36 -10.41 8.54 -1.28
C SER A 36 -9.39 8.24 -2.38
N VAL A 37 -8.96 6.97 -2.47
CA VAL A 37 -8.14 6.44 -3.55
C VAL A 37 -8.98 5.46 -4.36
N GLY A 38 -9.30 5.82 -5.61
CA GLY A 38 -10.24 5.07 -6.44
C GLY A 38 -9.67 3.78 -7.05
N SER A 39 -8.37 3.72 -7.31
CA SER A 39 -7.69 2.53 -7.83
C SER A 39 -6.31 2.42 -7.21
N ILE A 40 -5.93 1.21 -6.80
CA ILE A 40 -4.64 0.91 -6.17
C ILE A 40 -3.97 -0.15 -7.02
N HIS A 41 -2.74 0.13 -7.45
CA HIS A 41 -1.93 -0.87 -8.13
C HIS A 41 -1.32 -1.79 -7.08
N VAL A 42 -1.73 -3.06 -7.05
CA VAL A 42 -1.21 -4.05 -6.11
C VAL A 42 -0.26 -5.03 -6.82
N PRO A 43 0.85 -5.46 -6.18
CA PRO A 43 1.66 -6.56 -6.68
C PRO A 43 0.83 -7.84 -6.83
N SER A 44 1.23 -8.71 -7.76
CA SER A 44 0.61 -10.02 -7.95
C SER A 44 1.67 -11.12 -7.95
N PRO A 45 1.30 -12.41 -7.79
CA PRO A 45 2.29 -13.49 -7.80
C PRO A 45 3.14 -13.54 -9.08
N ALA A 46 2.56 -13.19 -10.23
CA ALA A 46 3.27 -13.12 -11.51
C ALA A 46 4.08 -11.82 -11.68
N VAL A 47 3.75 -10.76 -10.94
CA VAL A 47 4.43 -9.45 -10.98
C VAL A 47 4.66 -8.98 -9.54
N PRO A 48 5.69 -9.51 -8.86
CA PRO A 48 5.91 -9.30 -7.43
C PRO A 48 6.39 -7.89 -7.10
N LYS A 49 6.86 -7.13 -8.10
CA LYS A 49 7.29 -5.74 -7.94
C LYS A 49 6.59 -4.86 -8.97
N LEU A 50 6.02 -3.76 -8.49
CA LEU A 50 5.46 -2.73 -9.36
C LEU A 50 6.59 -1.96 -10.05
N SER A 51 6.32 -1.47 -11.27
CA SER A 51 7.21 -0.49 -11.89
C SER A 51 7.15 0.82 -11.10
N MET A 52 8.22 1.61 -11.15
CA MET A 52 8.25 2.92 -10.48
C MET A 52 7.10 3.83 -10.93
N ALA A 53 6.67 3.72 -12.19
CA ALA A 53 5.50 4.45 -12.69
C ALA A 53 4.19 4.05 -11.98
N LYS A 54 4.02 2.76 -11.65
CA LYS A 54 2.85 2.28 -10.90
C LYS A 54 2.92 2.68 -9.43
N CYS A 55 4.10 2.57 -8.79
CA CYS A 55 4.29 3.03 -7.40
C CYS A 55 3.93 4.52 -7.26
N ARG A 56 4.38 5.36 -8.20
CA ARG A 56 4.09 6.80 -8.23
C ARG A 56 2.60 7.13 -8.41
N ARG A 57 1.78 6.21 -8.93
CA ARG A 57 0.32 6.42 -9.03
C ARG A 57 -0.43 6.05 -7.74
N ASN A 58 0.25 5.36 -6.82
CA ASN A 58 -0.30 5.02 -5.50
C ASN A 58 0.03 6.10 -4.43
N VAL A 59 0.86 7.10 -4.75
CA VAL A 59 1.22 8.21 -3.85
C VAL A 59 0.81 9.55 -4.44
#